data_AF-A0A6L4Z672-F1
#
_entry.id   AF-A0A6L4Z672-F1
#
_cell.length_a   1.000
_cell.length_b   1.000
_cell.length_c   1.000
_cell.angle_alpha   90.00
_cell.angle_beta   90.00
_cell.angle_gamma   90.00
#
_symmetry.space_group_name_H-M   'P 1'
#
loop_
_entity.id
_entity.type
_entity.pdbx_description
1 polymer ?
#
loop_
_entity_poly.entity_id
_entity_poly.type
_entity_poly.pdbx_seq_one_letter_code
_entity_poly.pdbx_strand_id
1 'polypeptide(L)'
;MGKLPVSHRYNRLPLLPSGPGGFQQELIAQDLPGAKVEKFSLQPNKKFSACNFRFLTNTNCAEKQWQQFANFKKNGVIHKKIDLYLSNLNFKKQTIMEEKSVSIWKTSLTTGVYLAIVMILVSVIFYVTGNPFSKVAQYLSYPLMIGGIILGQLSYKKALGGTLTYGQAIGAGVLTMVFASVISGIYNYLLFTVIDPSLQEQMRIFTEEQIIKQGRVPEEQLEMAVNMTAKFQTPVMMFVIGIVGGAFIGLIVSLITGIFIKKNPSDEVPA
;
A
#
# COMPACT_ATOMS: atom_id res chain seq x y z
N MET A 1 -55.01 7.51 41.63
CA MET A 1 -55.22 6.28 40.83
C MET A 1 -53.91 6.03 40.09
N GLY A 2 -53.11 4.98 40.21
CA GLY A 2 -53.28 3.64 40.78
C GLY A 2 -52.51 2.66 39.89
N LYS A 3 -51.25 2.36 40.28
CA LYS A 3 -50.42 1.17 39.96
C LYS A 3 -49.81 1.00 38.55
N LEU A 4 -48.46 1.00 38.53
CA LEU A 4 -47.61 0.21 37.61
C LEU A 4 -47.76 -1.29 37.92
N PRO A 5 -47.56 -2.16 36.91
CA PRO A 5 -46.52 -3.19 37.04
C PRO A 5 -45.75 -3.42 35.71
N VAL A 6 -44.42 -3.43 35.73
CA VAL A 6 -43.51 -4.59 35.86
C VAL A 6 -42.95 -5.06 34.50
N SER A 7 -41.63 -5.01 34.46
CA SER A 7 -40.66 -5.56 33.53
C SER A 7 -40.90 -7.00 33.08
N HIS A 8 -40.50 -7.36 31.85
CA HIS A 8 -39.82 -8.64 31.61
C HIS A 8 -38.75 -8.53 30.52
N ARG A 9 -37.60 -9.11 30.86
CA ARG A 9 -36.36 -9.29 30.10
C ARG A 9 -36.52 -10.30 28.95
N TYR A 10 -35.78 -10.02 27.87
CA TYR A 10 -35.16 -10.88 26.86
C TYR A 10 -35.91 -12.13 26.33
N ASN A 11 -35.97 -12.23 25.00
CA ASN A 11 -35.53 -13.49 24.39
C ASN A 11 -34.70 -13.24 23.12
N ARG A 12 -33.43 -13.63 23.22
CA ARG A 12 -32.53 -13.87 22.10
C ARG A 12 -33.18 -14.95 21.23
N LEU A 13 -33.34 -14.70 19.94
CA LEU A 13 -33.61 -15.81 19.02
C LEU A 13 -32.41 -16.75 19.01
N PRO A 14 -32.62 -18.07 18.99
CA PRO A 14 -31.53 -19.04 18.92
C PRO A 14 -30.79 -18.88 17.60
N LEU A 15 -29.47 -18.67 17.69
CA LEU A 15 -28.56 -18.81 16.57
C LEU A 15 -28.60 -20.28 16.13
N LEU A 16 -29.15 -20.54 14.95
CA LEU A 16 -29.02 -21.85 14.32
C LEU A 16 -27.56 -22.03 13.87
N PRO A 17 -26.91 -23.16 14.20
CA PRO A 17 -25.58 -23.45 13.70
C PRO A 17 -25.69 -23.82 12.22
N SER A 18 -25.17 -22.97 11.33
CA SER A 18 -24.93 -23.36 9.94
C SER A 18 -23.49 -23.86 9.83
N GLY A 19 -23.36 -25.18 9.70
CA GLY A 19 -22.14 -25.83 9.23
C GLY A 19 -21.80 -25.44 7.78
N PRO A 20 -20.63 -25.87 7.29
CA PRO A 20 -19.92 -25.22 6.20
C PRO A 20 -20.53 -25.58 4.85
N GLY A 21 -21.15 -24.62 4.19
CA GLY A 21 -21.70 -24.82 2.85
C GLY A 21 -22.28 -23.55 2.27
N GLY A 22 -21.86 -23.25 1.04
CA GLY A 22 -22.20 -22.11 0.20
C GLY A 22 -23.55 -21.42 0.42
N PHE A 23 -23.50 -20.08 0.34
CA PHE A 23 -24.66 -19.21 0.19
C PHE A 23 -25.49 -19.61 -1.04
N GLN A 24 -26.66 -20.22 -0.81
CA GLN A 24 -27.82 -20.05 -1.68
C GLN A 24 -28.87 -19.29 -0.86
N GLN A 25 -29.06 -18.01 -1.15
CA GLN A 25 -30.26 -17.30 -0.72
C GLN A 25 -31.41 -17.74 -1.62
N GLU A 26 -32.16 -18.72 -1.13
CA GLU A 26 -33.49 -19.05 -1.61
C GLU A 26 -34.40 -17.86 -1.27
N LEU A 27 -34.70 -17.02 -2.26
CA LEU A 27 -35.73 -15.98 -2.12
C LEU A 27 -37.09 -16.67 -2.00
N ILE A 28 -37.57 -16.86 -0.77
CA ILE A 28 -38.96 -17.18 -0.50
C ILE A 28 -39.78 -15.92 -0.84
N ALA A 29 -40.35 -15.88 -2.04
CA ALA A 29 -41.35 -14.90 -2.41
C ALA A 29 -42.64 -15.23 -1.67
N GLN A 30 -43.03 -14.40 -0.70
CA GLN A 30 -44.36 -14.44 -0.11
C GLN A 30 -45.39 -13.83 -1.07
N ASP A 31 -46.48 -14.57 -1.20
CA ASP A 31 -47.62 -14.44 -2.08
C ASP A 31 -48.25 -13.04 -2.20
N LEU A 32 -48.51 -12.62 -3.45
CA LEU A 32 -49.53 -11.63 -3.79
C LEU A 32 -50.69 -12.35 -4.50
N PRO A 33 -51.95 -12.09 -4.12
CA PRO A 33 -53.11 -12.83 -4.62
C PRO A 33 -53.44 -12.41 -6.07
N GLY A 34 -53.63 -13.39 -6.96
CA GLY A 34 -54.34 -13.17 -8.22
C GLY A 34 -53.63 -13.47 -9.54
N ALA A 35 -52.56 -14.27 -9.58
CA ALA A 35 -51.97 -14.72 -10.85
C ALA A 35 -52.18 -16.24 -11.06
N LYS A 36 -52.97 -16.61 -12.09
CA LYS A 36 -53.07 -17.99 -12.56
C LYS A 36 -51.69 -18.47 -13.03
N VAL A 37 -51.15 -19.45 -12.32
CA VAL A 37 -49.91 -20.13 -12.69
C VAL A 37 -50.23 -21.16 -13.76
N GLU A 38 -49.88 -20.88 -15.01
CA GLU A 38 -49.83 -21.90 -16.05
C GLU A 38 -48.49 -22.65 -15.90
N LYS A 39 -48.58 -23.93 -15.48
CA LYS A 39 -47.43 -24.80 -15.29
C LYS A 39 -46.86 -25.18 -16.64
N PHE A 40 -45.72 -24.61 -17.04
CA PHE A 40 -44.91 -25.16 -18.12
C PHE A 40 -43.70 -25.89 -17.53
N SER A 41 -43.84 -27.20 -17.36
CA SER A 41 -42.74 -28.10 -17.02
C SER A 41 -42.01 -28.54 -18.28
N LEU A 42 -40.73 -28.22 -18.40
CA LEU A 42 -39.82 -29.02 -19.23
C LEU A 42 -38.66 -29.50 -18.36
N GLN A 43 -38.64 -30.81 -18.16
CA GLN A 43 -37.60 -31.55 -17.48
C GLN A 43 -36.30 -31.65 -18.31
N PRO A 44 -35.18 -31.95 -17.65
CA PRO A 44 -33.83 -31.74 -18.15
C PRO A 44 -33.33 -32.96 -18.94
N ASN A 45 -32.71 -32.75 -20.09
CA ASN A 45 -31.50 -33.45 -20.55
C ASN A 45 -31.25 -33.25 -22.05
N LYS A 46 -30.13 -32.60 -22.38
CA LYS A 46 -29.00 -33.19 -23.13
C LYS A 46 -28.05 -32.10 -23.61
N LYS A 47 -26.82 -32.18 -23.11
CA LYS A 47 -25.54 -31.76 -23.73
C LYS A 47 -25.57 -30.46 -24.54
N PHE A 48 -25.08 -29.37 -23.93
CA PHE A 48 -24.22 -28.44 -24.68
C PHE A 48 -22.85 -28.38 -24.02
N SER A 49 -21.87 -28.76 -24.84
CA SER A 49 -20.48 -28.98 -24.47
C SER A 49 -19.77 -27.67 -24.15
N ALA A 50 -18.80 -27.80 -23.25
CA ALA A 50 -17.89 -26.80 -22.75
C ALA A 50 -17.28 -25.88 -23.83
N CYS A 51 -17.26 -24.57 -23.55
CA CYS A 51 -16.23 -23.69 -24.04
C CYS A 51 -15.16 -23.60 -22.94
N ASN A 52 -14.04 -24.27 -23.18
CA ASN A 52 -12.95 -24.46 -22.22
C ASN A 52 -12.09 -23.19 -22.10
N PHE A 53 -11.54 -23.03 -20.90
CA PHE A 53 -10.65 -21.97 -20.44
C PHE A 53 -9.31 -21.96 -21.23
N ARG A 54 -9.00 -20.89 -21.98
CA ARG A 54 -7.61 -20.45 -22.23
C ARG A 54 -7.54 -18.98 -22.69
N PHE A 55 -6.65 -18.24 -22.04
CA PHE A 55 -6.38 -16.80 -22.14
C PHE A 55 -6.21 -16.25 -23.57
N LEU A 56 -6.90 -15.15 -23.88
CA LEU A 56 -6.36 -13.82 -24.27
C LEU A 56 -7.42 -13.00 -25.03
N THR A 57 -7.70 -11.80 -24.51
CA THR A 57 -7.91 -10.55 -25.27
C THR A 57 -8.47 -10.68 -26.70
N ASN A 58 -9.80 -10.63 -26.85
CA ASN A 58 -10.39 -10.00 -28.03
C ASN A 58 -11.84 -9.58 -27.76
N THR A 59 -12.12 -8.30 -27.95
CA THR A 59 -13.35 -7.58 -27.61
C THR A 59 -14.57 -7.93 -28.46
N ASN A 60 -14.53 -9.00 -29.27
CA ASN A 60 -15.54 -9.21 -30.32
C ASN A 60 -16.60 -10.28 -30.02
N CYS A 61 -16.66 -10.80 -28.78
CA CYS A 61 -17.74 -11.73 -28.36
C CYS A 61 -18.88 -11.02 -27.60
N ALA A 62 -18.63 -9.84 -27.05
CA ALA A 62 -19.64 -9.04 -26.35
C ALA A 62 -20.66 -8.37 -27.30
N GLU A 63 -20.31 -8.22 -28.59
CA GLU A 63 -21.11 -7.45 -29.55
C GLU A 63 -22.26 -8.27 -30.17
N LYS A 64 -22.14 -9.61 -30.21
CA LYS A 64 -23.22 -10.48 -30.71
C LYS A 64 -24.34 -10.75 -29.69
N GLN A 65 -24.11 -10.52 -28.40
CA GLN A 65 -25.17 -10.65 -27.39
C GLN A 65 -26.07 -9.40 -27.34
N TRP A 66 -25.55 -8.21 -27.64
CA TRP A 66 -26.35 -6.97 -27.65
C TRP A 66 -27.38 -6.90 -28.79
N GLN A 67 -27.16 -7.62 -29.90
CA GLN A 67 -28.10 -7.65 -31.03
C GLN A 67 -29.37 -8.48 -30.76
N GLN A 68 -29.34 -9.47 -29.85
CA GLN A 68 -30.55 -10.21 -29.45
C GLN A 68 -31.40 -9.44 -28.43
N PHE A 69 -30.79 -8.63 -27.57
CA PHE A 69 -31.54 -7.82 -26.58
C PHE A 69 -32.24 -6.60 -27.20
N ALA A 70 -31.78 -6.10 -28.36
CA ALA A 70 -32.37 -4.95 -29.04
C ALA A 70 -33.79 -5.21 -29.61
N ASN A 71 -34.13 -6.47 -29.94
CA ASN A 71 -35.43 -6.83 -30.49
C ASN A 71 -36.55 -6.99 -29.46
N PHE A 72 -36.26 -6.89 -28.15
CA PHE A 72 -37.27 -6.96 -27.10
C PHE A 72 -37.85 -5.59 -26.70
N LYS A 73 -37.39 -4.49 -27.33
CA LYS A 73 -37.81 -3.12 -27.01
C LYS A 73 -39.11 -2.66 -27.70
N LYS A 74 -39.85 -3.57 -28.36
CA LYS A 74 -40.98 -3.21 -29.24
C LYS A 74 -42.38 -3.48 -28.68
N ASN A 75 -42.52 -4.16 -27.55
CA ASN A 75 -43.82 -4.36 -26.91
C ASN A 75 -43.83 -3.65 -25.57
N GLY A 76 -44.49 -2.49 -25.54
CA GLY A 76 -44.67 -1.69 -24.35
C GLY A 76 -45.44 -2.48 -23.29
N VAL A 77 -44.76 -2.78 -22.19
CA VAL A 77 -45.21 -2.96 -20.80
C VAL A 77 -44.00 -3.55 -20.07
N ILE A 78 -43.62 -2.98 -18.91
CA ILE A 78 -42.40 -3.22 -18.11
C ILE A 78 -41.19 -2.32 -18.46
N HIS A 79 -41.36 -0.99 -18.35
CA HIS A 79 -40.21 -0.07 -18.33
C HIS A 79 -39.69 0.22 -16.91
N LYS A 80 -40.56 0.47 -15.93
CA LYS A 80 -40.13 0.95 -14.60
C LYS A 80 -39.22 0.02 -13.79
N LYS A 81 -39.43 -1.30 -13.82
CA LYS A 81 -38.68 -2.24 -12.97
C LYS A 81 -37.27 -2.56 -13.52
N ILE A 82 -37.12 -2.54 -14.84
CA ILE A 82 -35.84 -2.75 -15.53
C ILE A 82 -34.99 -1.48 -15.44
N ASP A 83 -35.60 -0.30 -15.57
CA ASP A 83 -34.91 0.99 -15.40
C ASP A 83 -34.36 1.17 -13.98
N LEU A 84 -35.07 0.68 -12.96
CA LEU A 84 -34.64 0.73 -11.55
C LEU A 84 -33.49 -0.25 -11.24
N TYR A 85 -33.41 -1.35 -11.99
CA TYR A 85 -32.34 -2.34 -11.85
C TYR A 85 -31.07 -1.90 -12.59
N LEU A 86 -31.23 -1.31 -13.78
CA LEU A 86 -30.16 -0.71 -14.56
C LEU A 86 -29.59 0.55 -13.91
N SER A 87 -30.43 1.36 -13.23
CA SER A 87 -29.95 2.50 -12.43
C SER A 87 -29.16 2.03 -11.20
N ASN A 88 -29.62 0.98 -10.50
CA ASN A 88 -28.87 0.38 -9.40
C ASN A 88 -27.53 -0.26 -9.83
N LEU A 89 -27.46 -0.84 -11.03
CA LEU A 89 -26.22 -1.38 -11.60
C LEU A 89 -25.24 -0.26 -12.01
N ASN A 90 -25.73 0.83 -12.60
CA ASN A 90 -24.92 2.01 -12.90
C ASN A 90 -24.43 2.70 -11.62
N PHE A 91 -25.27 2.76 -10.57
CA PHE A 91 -24.90 3.29 -9.25
C PHE A 91 -23.83 2.44 -8.55
N LYS A 92 -23.93 1.10 -8.63
CA LYS A 92 -22.90 0.18 -8.09
C LYS A 92 -21.58 0.23 -8.90
N LYS A 93 -21.63 0.61 -10.17
CA LYS A 93 -20.43 0.82 -10.99
C LYS A 93 -19.71 2.12 -10.61
N GLN A 94 -20.44 3.15 -10.19
CA GLN A 94 -19.89 4.43 -9.73
C GLN A 94 -19.20 4.35 -8.36
N THR A 95 -19.50 3.36 -7.52
CA THR A 95 -18.78 3.14 -6.24
C THR A 95 -17.45 2.40 -6.38
N ILE A 96 -17.14 1.86 -7.57
CA ILE A 96 -15.76 1.50 -7.92
C ILE A 96 -15.11 2.82 -8.31
N MET A 97 -14.63 3.52 -7.28
CA MET A 97 -13.86 4.76 -7.35
C MET A 97 -13.06 4.82 -8.65
N GLU A 98 -13.26 5.90 -9.39
CA GLU A 98 -12.34 6.32 -10.45
C GLU A 98 -11.00 6.63 -9.77
N GLU A 99 -10.21 5.58 -9.52
CA GLU A 99 -8.86 5.72 -8.99
C GLU A 99 -8.09 6.43 -10.09
N LYS A 100 -7.87 7.73 -9.89
CA LYS A 100 -6.87 8.48 -10.65
C LYS A 100 -5.56 7.73 -10.47
N SER A 101 -5.24 6.86 -11.42
CA SER A 101 -4.17 5.86 -11.32
C SER A 101 -2.83 6.53 -11.58
N VAL A 102 -2.45 7.42 -10.67
CA VAL A 102 -1.10 7.94 -10.64
C VAL A 102 -0.18 6.82 -10.19
N SER A 103 0.80 6.51 -11.02
CA SER A 103 1.84 5.54 -10.67
C SER A 103 2.65 6.03 -9.47
N ILE A 104 2.51 5.36 -8.33
CA ILE A 104 3.29 5.59 -7.10
C ILE A 104 4.80 5.59 -7.41
N TRP A 105 5.22 4.67 -8.28
CA TRP A 105 6.59 4.46 -8.68
C TRP A 105 7.27 5.71 -9.23
N LYS A 106 6.60 6.43 -10.14
CA LYS A 106 7.18 7.63 -10.75
C LYS A 106 7.39 8.73 -9.71
N THR A 107 6.38 9.00 -8.90
CA THR A 107 6.44 10.04 -7.87
C THR A 107 7.49 9.70 -6.82
N SER A 108 7.47 8.48 -6.26
CA SER A 108 8.45 8.04 -5.26
C SER A 108 9.88 8.02 -5.79
N LEU A 109 10.10 7.67 -7.06
CA LEU A 109 11.43 7.73 -7.67
C LEU A 109 11.93 9.17 -7.76
N THR A 110 11.10 10.10 -8.26
CA THR A 110 11.51 11.51 -8.38
C THR A 110 11.87 12.11 -7.03
N THR A 111 11.03 11.94 -6.01
CA THR A 111 11.29 12.47 -4.66
C THR A 111 12.44 11.75 -3.96
N GLY A 112 12.61 10.45 -4.20
CA GLY A 112 13.73 9.67 -3.67
C GLY A 112 15.08 10.10 -4.25
N VAL A 113 15.12 10.42 -5.54
CA VAL A 113 16.31 10.99 -6.20
C VAL A 113 16.68 12.34 -5.60
N TYR A 114 15.71 13.25 -5.43
CA TYR A 114 15.98 14.55 -4.78
C TYR A 114 16.52 14.38 -3.36
N LEU A 115 15.91 13.48 -2.57
CA LEU A 115 16.38 13.17 -1.22
C LEU A 115 17.81 12.63 -1.22
N ALA A 116 18.13 11.68 -2.11
CA ALA A 116 19.47 11.12 -2.21
C ALA A 116 20.50 12.19 -2.58
N ILE A 117 20.20 13.05 -3.55
CA ILE A 117 21.10 14.13 -3.96
C ILE A 117 21.40 15.04 -2.76
N VAL A 118 20.38 15.45 -2.00
CA VAL A 118 20.57 16.29 -0.81
C VAL A 118 21.43 15.58 0.24
N MET A 119 21.20 14.29 0.49
CA MET A 119 22.02 13.50 1.43
C MET A 119 23.47 13.36 0.96
N ILE A 120 23.70 13.13 -0.33
CA ILE A 120 25.03 13.03 -0.92
C ILE A 120 25.75 14.39 -0.81
N LEU A 121 25.08 15.50 -1.10
CA LEU A 121 25.68 16.83 -0.97
C LEU A 121 26.15 17.10 0.47
N VAL A 122 25.32 16.76 1.47
CA VAL A 122 25.72 16.87 2.88
C VAL A 122 26.94 16.01 3.16
N SER A 123 26.96 14.75 2.70
CA SER A 123 28.11 13.86 2.86
C SER A 123 29.39 14.44 2.24
N VAL A 124 29.30 14.99 1.02
CA VAL A 124 30.45 15.59 0.32
C VAL A 124 30.98 16.82 1.06
N ILE A 125 30.11 17.68 1.61
CA ILE A 125 30.53 18.84 2.40
C ILE A 125 31.34 18.39 3.63
N PHE A 126 30.87 17.37 4.34
CA PHE A 126 31.58 16.83 5.51
C PHE A 126 32.87 16.09 5.14
N TYR A 127 32.90 15.46 3.97
CA TYR A 127 34.11 14.85 3.43
C TYR A 127 35.18 15.91 3.11
N VAL A 128 34.85 16.97 2.37
CA VAL A 128 35.79 18.04 1.99
C VAL A 128 36.27 18.87 3.19
N THR A 129 35.46 18.98 4.25
CA THR A 129 35.85 19.63 5.51
C THR A 129 36.73 18.75 6.40
N GLY A 130 37.07 17.53 5.98
CA GLY A 130 37.94 16.61 6.70
C GLY A 130 37.28 15.92 7.90
N ASN A 131 35.95 15.97 8.02
CA ASN A 131 35.21 15.32 9.10
C ASN A 131 34.07 14.43 8.57
N PRO A 132 34.40 13.36 7.82
CA PRO A 132 33.42 12.49 7.18
C PRO A 132 32.54 11.73 8.19
N PHE A 133 33.02 11.51 9.42
CA PHE A 133 32.31 10.78 10.48
C PHE A 133 31.68 11.68 11.54
N SER A 134 31.50 12.98 11.24
CA SER A 134 30.97 13.96 12.19
C SER A 134 29.61 13.54 12.77
N LYS A 135 29.45 13.64 14.09
CA LYS A 135 28.15 13.46 14.75
C LYS A 135 27.12 14.49 14.27
N VAL A 136 27.56 15.70 13.92
CA VAL A 136 26.69 16.75 13.40
C VAL A 136 26.08 16.33 12.05
N ALA A 137 26.88 15.73 11.16
CA ALA A 137 26.40 15.20 9.89
C ALA A 137 25.35 14.11 10.09
N GLN A 138 25.57 13.21 11.06
CA GLN A 138 24.62 12.16 11.41
C GLN A 138 23.30 12.74 11.95
N TYR A 139 23.37 13.71 12.88
CA TYR A 139 22.18 14.35 13.43
C TYR A 139 21.40 15.15 12.39
N LEU A 140 22.09 15.76 11.42
CA LEU A 140 21.46 16.48 10.31
C LEU A 140 20.77 15.53 9.31
N SER A 141 21.24 14.29 9.20
CA SER A 141 20.67 13.30 8.28
C SER A 141 19.26 12.84 8.69
N TYR A 142 18.96 12.77 9.99
CA TYR A 142 17.62 12.38 10.49
C TYR A 142 16.48 13.31 10.03
N PRO A 143 16.53 14.64 10.25
CA PRO A 143 15.47 15.53 9.79
C PRO A 143 15.38 15.59 8.26
N LEU A 144 16.49 15.42 7.53
CA LEU A 144 16.47 15.33 6.07
C LEU A 144 15.71 14.09 5.60
N MET A 145 15.94 12.94 6.22
CA MET A 145 15.22 11.70 5.92
C MET A 145 13.73 11.83 6.22
N ILE A 146 13.37 12.37 7.39
CA ILE A 146 11.95 12.58 7.78
C ILE A 146 11.29 13.57 6.82
N GLY A 147 11.94 14.70 6.54
CA GLY A 147 11.46 15.72 5.62
C GLY A 147 11.30 15.17 4.20
N GLY A 148 12.24 14.37 3.73
CA GLY A 148 12.18 13.70 2.43
C GLY A 148 11.00 12.74 2.29
N ILE A 149 10.70 11.95 3.33
CA ILE A 149 9.54 11.05 3.35
C ILE A 149 8.23 11.85 3.31
N ILE A 150 8.13 12.92 4.11
CA ILE A 150 6.97 13.81 4.11
C ILE A 150 6.77 14.44 2.73
N LEU A 151 7.84 14.94 2.10
CA LEU A 151 7.78 15.48 0.74
C LEU A 151 7.35 14.43 -0.29
N GLY A 152 7.81 13.18 -0.16
CA GLY A 152 7.36 12.06 -0.98
C GLY A 152 5.85 11.81 -0.86
N GLN A 153 5.35 11.73 0.38
CA GLN A 153 3.94 11.53 0.67
C GLN A 153 3.06 12.69 0.19
N LEU A 154 3.50 13.94 0.41
CA LEU A 154 2.81 15.14 -0.04
C LEU A 154 2.79 15.26 -1.57
N SER A 155 3.90 14.92 -2.24
CA SER A 155 3.97 14.93 -3.70
C SER A 155 3.03 13.89 -4.30
N TYR A 156 2.95 12.71 -3.67
CA TYR A 156 2.03 11.67 -4.09
C TYR A 156 0.56 12.05 -3.85
N LYS A 157 0.24 12.66 -2.70
CA LYS A 157 -1.07 13.24 -2.42
C LYS A 157 -1.48 14.30 -3.45
N LYS A 158 -0.57 15.20 -3.82
CA LYS A 158 -0.81 16.23 -4.85
C LYS A 158 -1.11 15.58 -6.20
N ALA A 159 -0.36 14.55 -6.58
CA ALA A 159 -0.56 13.86 -7.83
C ALA A 159 -1.95 13.18 -7.89
N LEU A 160 -2.41 12.60 -6.77
CA LEU A 160 -3.76 12.00 -6.65
C LEU A 160 -4.90 13.03 -6.60
N GLY A 161 -4.62 14.33 -6.53
CA GLY A 161 -5.66 15.37 -6.46
C GLY A 161 -6.05 15.78 -5.03
N GLY A 162 -5.22 15.49 -4.03
CA GLY A 162 -5.39 15.98 -2.66
C GLY A 162 -5.93 14.97 -1.67
N THR A 163 -6.37 13.80 -2.12
CA THR A 163 -6.75 12.67 -1.26
C THR A 163 -5.62 11.64 -1.21
N LEU A 164 -5.44 11.02 -0.04
CA LEU A 164 -4.41 10.01 0.17
C LEU A 164 -4.84 9.08 1.30
N THR A 165 -5.07 7.80 0.97
CA THR A 165 -5.36 6.78 1.98
C THR A 165 -4.11 6.43 2.78
N TYR A 166 -4.29 5.88 3.99
CA TYR A 166 -3.17 5.56 4.88
C TYR A 166 -2.19 4.55 4.27
N GLY A 167 -2.68 3.48 3.64
CA GLY A 167 -1.84 2.48 2.97
C GLY A 167 -1.04 3.06 1.81
N GLN A 168 -1.64 3.96 1.04
CA GLN A 168 -0.98 4.70 -0.04
C GLN A 168 0.11 5.65 0.50
N ALA A 169 -0.10 6.28 1.66
CA ALA A 169 0.90 7.12 2.32
C ALA A 169 2.12 6.31 2.79
N ILE A 170 1.91 5.14 3.36
CA ILE A 170 2.99 4.24 3.77
C ILE A 170 3.77 3.79 2.54
N GLY A 171 3.08 3.27 1.52
CA GLY A 171 3.71 2.79 0.28
C GLY A 171 4.57 3.86 -0.39
N ALA A 172 4.06 5.09 -0.51
CA ALA A 172 4.81 6.20 -1.08
C ALA A 172 6.06 6.57 -0.26
N GLY A 173 5.97 6.55 1.07
CA GLY A 173 7.10 6.85 1.96
C GLY A 173 8.20 5.78 1.91
N VAL A 174 7.82 4.50 1.99
CA VAL A 174 8.76 3.38 1.89
C VAL A 174 9.47 3.36 0.55
N LEU A 175 8.74 3.47 -0.57
CA LEU A 175 9.34 3.48 -1.91
C LEU A 175 10.30 4.65 -2.09
N THR A 176 9.94 5.84 -1.60
CA THR A 176 10.82 7.02 -1.64
C THR A 176 12.14 6.74 -0.91
N MET A 177 12.07 6.13 0.27
CA MET A 177 13.26 5.82 1.06
C MET A 177 14.11 4.70 0.44
N VAL A 178 13.48 3.70 -0.18
CA VAL A 178 14.18 2.64 -0.92
C VAL A 178 14.95 3.23 -2.11
N PHE A 179 14.34 4.11 -2.90
CA PHE A 179 15.07 4.78 -3.97
C PHE A 179 16.22 5.64 -3.45
N ALA A 180 15.98 6.37 -2.36
CA ALA A 180 17.01 7.20 -1.75
C ALA A 180 18.19 6.37 -1.21
N SER A 181 17.92 5.22 -0.59
CA SER A 181 18.95 4.33 -0.03
C SER A 181 19.75 3.60 -1.09
N VAL A 182 19.12 3.20 -2.21
CA VAL A 182 19.84 2.63 -3.35
C VAL A 182 20.82 3.64 -3.94
N ILE A 183 20.37 4.86 -4.23
CA ILE A 183 21.23 5.90 -4.83
C ILE A 183 22.34 6.30 -3.87
N SER A 184 22.01 6.57 -2.60
CA SER A 184 22.99 6.92 -1.58
C SER A 184 23.96 5.77 -1.31
N GLY A 185 23.48 4.53 -1.37
CA GLY A 185 24.30 3.33 -1.23
C GLY A 185 25.31 3.17 -2.36
N ILE A 186 24.91 3.42 -3.61
CA ILE A 186 25.83 3.40 -4.76
C ILE A 186 26.92 4.46 -4.58
N TYR A 187 26.56 5.67 -4.17
CA TYR A 187 27.52 6.73 -3.87
C TYR A 187 28.51 6.30 -2.77
N ASN A 188 28.02 5.78 -1.64
CA ASN A 188 28.89 5.33 -0.54
C ASN A 188 29.81 4.19 -0.99
N TYR A 189 29.29 3.23 -1.76
CA TYR A 189 30.09 2.16 -2.32
C TYR A 189 31.23 2.69 -3.19
N LEU A 190 30.95 3.63 -4.10
CA LEU A 190 31.97 4.28 -4.93
C LEU A 190 32.97 5.09 -4.09
N LEU A 191 32.49 5.77 -3.04
CA LEU A 191 33.32 6.55 -2.14
C LEU A 191 34.38 5.67 -1.47
N PHE A 192 33.98 4.55 -0.87
CA PHE A 192 34.88 3.66 -0.12
C PHE A 192 35.71 2.72 -1.00
N THR A 193 35.37 2.52 -2.28
CA THR A 193 36.08 1.57 -3.15
C THR A 193 36.96 2.22 -4.20
N VAL A 194 36.53 3.36 -4.76
CA VAL A 194 37.19 4.00 -5.91
C VAL A 194 37.73 5.37 -5.57
N ILE A 195 36.95 6.20 -4.88
CA ILE A 195 37.32 7.61 -4.63
C ILE A 195 38.36 7.69 -3.52
N ASP A 196 38.08 7.09 -2.36
CA ASP A 196 38.95 7.15 -1.19
C ASP A 196 38.87 5.84 -0.39
N PRO A 197 39.66 4.82 -0.78
CA PRO A 197 39.72 3.56 -0.04
C PRO A 197 40.34 3.70 1.36
N SER A 198 41.06 4.80 1.63
CA SER A 198 41.64 5.04 2.96
C SER A 198 40.58 5.32 4.02
N LEU A 199 39.43 5.88 3.63
CA LEU A 199 38.29 6.09 4.52
C LEU A 199 37.76 4.80 5.14
N GLN A 200 37.93 3.66 4.46
CA GLN A 200 37.49 2.38 4.97
C GLN A 200 38.24 2.01 6.26
N GLU A 201 39.55 2.22 6.28
CA GLU A 201 40.36 1.94 7.46
C GLU A 201 40.11 2.98 8.56
N GLN A 202 39.97 4.26 8.19
CA GLN A 202 39.59 5.32 9.15
C GLN A 202 38.24 5.02 9.82
N MET A 203 37.28 4.50 9.06
CA MET A 203 35.95 4.11 9.58
C MET A 203 36.05 2.95 10.57
N ARG A 204 36.92 1.97 10.31
CA ARG A 204 37.18 0.84 11.23
C ARG A 204 37.76 1.34 12.55
N ILE A 205 38.83 2.15 12.50
CA ILE A 205 39.47 2.74 13.69
C ILE A 205 38.47 3.60 14.47
N PHE A 206 37.72 4.46 13.78
CA PHE A 206 36.69 5.29 14.40
C PHE A 206 35.64 4.44 15.13
N THR A 207 35.21 3.33 14.52
CA THR A 207 34.20 2.45 15.12
C THR A 207 34.74 1.71 16.33
N GLU A 208 35.97 1.19 16.25
CA GLU A 208 36.66 0.56 17.38
C GLU A 208 36.76 1.51 18.57
N GLU A 209 37.19 2.75 18.34
CA GLU A 209 37.20 3.78 19.39
C GLU A 209 35.80 4.02 19.98
N GLN A 210 34.74 4.04 19.16
CA GLN A 210 33.38 4.21 19.68
C GLN A 210 32.93 3.02 20.53
N ILE A 211 33.32 1.79 20.17
CA ILE A 211 33.00 0.57 20.95
C ILE A 211 33.68 0.65 22.32
N ILE A 212 34.97 0.99 22.34
CA ILE A 212 35.75 1.15 23.58
C ILE A 212 35.17 2.28 24.43
N LYS A 213 34.89 3.45 23.83
CA LYS A 213 34.31 4.61 24.53
C LYS A 213 32.92 4.34 25.11
N GLN A 214 32.13 3.46 24.49
CA GLN A 214 30.83 3.07 25.03
C GLN A 214 30.95 2.12 26.22
N GLY A 215 32.07 1.40 26.40
CA GLY A 215 32.31 0.50 27.53
C GLY A 215 31.31 -0.65 27.67
N ARG A 216 30.57 -0.96 26.60
CA ARG A 216 29.48 -1.95 26.59
C ARG A 216 29.95 -3.38 26.38
N VAL A 217 31.22 -3.57 26.03
CA VAL A 217 31.81 -4.88 25.69
C VAL A 217 32.96 -5.14 26.66
N PRO A 218 32.99 -6.29 27.36
CA PRO A 218 34.13 -6.67 28.19
C PRO A 218 35.38 -6.86 27.32
N GLU A 219 36.56 -6.57 27.85
CA GLU A 219 37.84 -6.62 27.11
C GLU A 219 38.07 -7.98 26.42
N GLU A 220 37.68 -9.06 27.09
CA GLU A 220 37.75 -10.43 26.58
C GLU A 220 36.92 -10.67 25.31
N GLN A 221 35.88 -9.85 25.07
CA GLN A 221 35.02 -9.94 23.89
C GLN A 221 35.26 -8.80 22.89
N LEU A 222 36.16 -7.87 23.19
CA LEU A 222 36.40 -6.69 22.35
C LEU A 222 36.91 -7.11 20.97
N GLU A 223 37.88 -8.02 20.91
CA GLU A 223 38.44 -8.51 19.64
C GLU A 223 37.36 -9.21 18.80
N MET A 224 36.51 -10.01 19.42
CA MET A 224 35.39 -10.67 18.74
C MET A 224 34.38 -9.65 18.20
N ALA A 225 34.04 -8.62 18.99
CA ALA A 225 33.11 -7.57 18.59
C ALA A 225 33.66 -6.72 17.43
N VAL A 226 34.95 -6.38 17.46
CA VAL A 226 35.63 -5.63 16.39
C VAL A 226 35.68 -6.47 15.10
N ASN A 227 36.04 -7.75 15.19
CA ASN A 227 36.09 -8.64 14.03
C ASN A 227 34.71 -8.87 13.40
N MET A 228 33.66 -9.06 14.21
CA MET A 228 32.28 -9.11 13.71
C MET A 228 31.88 -7.81 13.00
N THR A 229 32.17 -6.66 13.62
CA THR A 229 31.85 -5.34 13.05
C THR A 229 32.56 -5.11 11.72
N ALA A 230 33.84 -5.49 11.62
CA ALA A 230 34.63 -5.36 10.40
C ALA A 230 34.00 -6.09 9.20
N LYS A 231 33.37 -7.25 9.41
CA LYS A 231 32.68 -8.01 8.34
C LYS A 231 31.44 -7.27 7.82
N PHE A 232 30.67 -6.64 8.71
CA PHE A 232 29.50 -5.84 8.35
C PHE A 232 29.85 -4.47 7.75
N GLN A 233 31.08 -4.01 8.00
CA GLN A 233 31.61 -2.76 7.47
C GLN A 233 32.16 -2.86 6.06
N THR A 234 32.19 -4.05 5.44
CA THR A 234 32.61 -4.16 4.03
C THR A 234 31.70 -3.30 3.13
N PRO A 235 32.24 -2.62 2.10
CA PRO A 235 31.44 -1.71 1.26
C PRO A 235 30.20 -2.36 0.64
N VAL A 236 30.32 -3.63 0.23
CA VAL A 236 29.20 -4.41 -0.33
C VAL A 236 28.13 -4.68 0.74
N MET A 237 28.55 -5.07 1.95
CA MET A 237 27.59 -5.34 3.03
C MET A 237 26.90 -4.06 3.51
N MET A 238 27.64 -2.95 3.61
CA MET A 238 27.08 -1.64 3.92
C MET A 238 26.05 -1.18 2.88
N PHE A 239 26.30 -1.44 1.59
CA PHE A 239 25.33 -1.16 0.54
C PHE A 239 24.02 -1.93 0.75
N VAL A 240 24.11 -3.25 0.95
CA VAL A 240 22.94 -4.12 1.14
C VAL A 240 22.18 -3.76 2.42
N ILE A 241 22.89 -3.59 3.54
CA ILE A 241 22.31 -3.17 4.82
C ILE A 241 21.72 -1.78 4.71
N GLY A 242 22.34 -0.87 3.97
CA GLY A 242 21.82 0.48 3.74
C GLY A 242 20.47 0.47 3.02
N ILE A 243 20.29 -0.42 2.04
CA ILE A 243 19.01 -0.56 1.34
C ILE A 243 17.94 -1.16 2.25
N VAL A 244 18.25 -2.28 2.90
CA VAL A 244 17.30 -2.99 3.78
C VAL A 244 16.95 -2.14 5.00
N GLY A 245 17.95 -1.55 5.64
CA GLY A 245 17.80 -0.63 6.76
C GLY A 245 17.05 0.64 6.35
N GLY A 246 17.34 1.19 5.18
CA GLY A 246 16.60 2.32 4.61
C GLY A 246 15.12 1.99 4.40
N ALA A 247 14.81 0.81 3.85
CA ALA A 247 13.43 0.35 3.68
C ALA A 247 12.70 0.22 5.03
N PHE A 248 13.37 -0.37 6.02
CA PHE A 248 12.82 -0.58 7.36
C PHE A 248 12.58 0.74 8.10
N ILE A 249 13.56 1.65 8.07
CA ILE A 249 13.42 2.98 8.66
C ILE A 249 12.37 3.81 7.90
N GLY A 250 12.33 3.72 6.58
CA GLY A 250 11.30 4.32 5.76
C GLY A 250 9.90 3.82 6.14
N LEU A 251 9.76 2.53 6.47
CA LEU A 251 8.52 1.94 6.97
C LEU A 251 8.13 2.53 8.33
N ILE A 252 9.04 2.59 9.29
CA ILE A 252 8.76 3.17 10.62
C ILE A 252 8.36 4.65 10.50
N VAL A 253 9.13 5.44 9.77
CA VAL A 253 8.86 6.88 9.62
C VAL A 253 7.59 7.12 8.82
N SER A 254 7.32 6.32 7.79
CA SER A 254 6.09 6.45 6.98
C SER A 254 4.83 6.06 7.74
N LEU A 255 4.91 5.12 8.70
CA LEU A 255 3.82 4.81 9.61
C LEU A 255 3.48 6.03 10.48
N ILE A 256 4.49 6.67 11.06
CA ILE A 256 4.31 7.85 11.93
C ILE A 256 3.74 9.02 11.12
N THR A 257 4.40 9.37 10.01
CA THR A 257 4.05 10.52 9.17
C THR A 257 2.75 10.31 8.39
N GLY A 258 2.44 9.06 8.01
CA GLY A 258 1.24 8.69 7.28
C GLY A 258 -0.05 8.97 8.07
N ILE A 259 -0.01 8.88 9.40
CA ILE A 259 -1.15 9.22 10.26
C ILE A 259 -1.53 10.70 10.13
N PHE A 260 -0.54 11.59 10.00
CA PHE A 260 -0.76 13.03 9.90
C PHE A 260 -1.16 13.49 8.50
N ILE A 261 -0.73 12.78 7.45
CA ILE A 261 -0.92 13.22 6.05
C ILE A 261 -2.18 12.65 5.42
N LYS A 262 -2.73 11.54 5.96
CA LYS A 262 -3.92 10.88 5.45
C LYS A 262 -5.08 11.88 5.27
N LYS A 263 -5.78 11.76 4.15
CA LYS A 263 -7.03 12.48 3.89
C LYS A 263 -7.95 11.56 3.08
N ASN A 264 -9.07 11.17 3.67
CA ASN A 264 -9.97 10.23 3.03
C ASN A 264 -10.89 10.97 2.05
N PRO A 265 -11.28 10.31 0.94
CA PRO A 265 -12.22 10.89 -0.02
C PRO A 265 -13.62 11.12 0.56
N SER A 266 -13.99 10.45 1.65
CA SER A 266 -15.28 10.64 2.35
C SER A 266 -15.42 11.97 3.08
N ASP A 267 -14.31 12.70 3.26
CA ASP A 267 -14.27 13.92 4.07
C ASP A 267 -14.56 15.18 3.22
N GLU A 268 -14.81 15.00 1.92
CA GLU A 268 -15.30 16.07 1.04
C GLU A 268 -16.81 16.19 1.22
N VAL A 269 -17.22 17.02 2.18
CA VAL A 269 -18.61 17.51 2.23
C VAL A 269 -18.78 18.39 0.99
N PRO A 270 -19.64 18.02 0.01
CA PRO A 270 -19.94 18.91 -1.10
C PRO A 270 -20.59 20.18 -0.54
N ALA A 271 -19.96 21.33 -0.82
CA ALA A 271 -20.45 22.66 -0.47
C ALA A 271 -21.68 23.06 -1.30
#